data_AF-A0A7L3WT22-F1
#
_entry.id   AF-A0A7L3WT22-F1
#
_cell.length_a   1.000
_cell.length_b   1.000
_cell.length_c   1.000
_cell.angle_alpha   90.00
_cell.angle_beta   90.00
_cell.angle_gamma   90.00
#
_symmetry.space_group_name_H-M   'P 1'
#
loop_
_entity.id
_entity.type
_entity.pdbx_description
1 polymer ?
#
loop_
_entity_poly.entity_id
_entity_poly.type
_entity_poly.pdbx_seq_one_letter_code
_entity_poly.pdbx_strand_id
1 'polypeptide(L)'
;PVLSLSQAMQYMELLPKEMQPVTGTDGAAYRRRQLLRQLPMYDQDPSQCRGLGEDELQLMEDFVKKYKAEALGVGEVALPGQGGVGKEEKESREKSIAAGKPPEATNGALERAPPAGLYRCETCKQAMPGDCPVVYADRAGYSRQWHPACFVCCRCAEPLVDLIYFWKSGAAWCGRHYCESLRPRCAGCDEIIFSEDFQQAEGLAWHKKHFACLECETLLTGKPFALHNASLLCTTCSTSKGL
;
A
#
# COMPACT_ATOMS: atom_id res chain seq x y z
N PRO A 1 -9.43 7.67 -18.55
CA PRO A 1 -8.75 7.58 -19.87
C PRO A 1 -7.67 6.48 -19.85
N VAL A 2 -7.58 5.65 -20.88
CA VAL A 2 -6.49 4.66 -21.01
C VAL A 2 -5.27 5.37 -21.58
N LEU A 3 -4.08 5.18 -20.98
CA LEU A 3 -2.84 5.75 -21.49
C LEU A 3 -2.58 5.31 -22.94
N SER A 4 -2.05 6.22 -23.77
CA SER A 4 -1.49 5.82 -25.05
C SER A 4 -0.27 4.92 -24.85
N LEU A 5 0.11 4.16 -25.88
CA LEU A 5 1.34 3.35 -25.86
C LEU A 5 2.58 4.21 -25.55
N SER A 6 2.66 5.41 -26.14
CA SER A 6 3.77 6.34 -25.89
C SER A 6 3.81 6.81 -24.43
N GLN A 7 2.67 7.11 -23.83
CA GLN A 7 2.57 7.51 -22.42
C GLN A 7 2.91 6.36 -21.47
N ALA A 8 2.51 5.14 -21.79
CA ALA A 8 2.88 3.95 -21.01
C ALA A 8 4.40 3.68 -21.06
N MET A 9 5.03 3.87 -22.23
CA MET A 9 6.48 3.76 -22.37
C MET A 9 7.20 4.84 -21.56
N GLN A 10 6.77 6.10 -21.66
CA GLN A 10 7.31 7.22 -20.87
C GLN A 10 7.17 6.96 -19.36
N TYR A 11 6.03 6.43 -18.91
CA TYR A 11 5.86 6.07 -17.51
C TYR A 11 6.92 5.07 -17.03
N MET A 12 7.20 4.03 -17.84
CA MET A 12 8.22 3.04 -17.49
C MET A 12 9.62 3.64 -17.46
N GLU A 13 9.94 4.57 -18.36
CA GLU A 13 11.22 5.29 -18.38
C GLU A 13 11.42 6.19 -17.14
N LEU A 14 10.34 6.66 -16.52
CA LEU A 14 10.36 7.45 -15.30
C LEU A 14 10.59 6.62 -14.01
N LEU A 15 10.59 5.29 -14.11
CA LEU A 15 10.98 4.42 -13.01
C LEU A 15 12.50 4.22 -12.98
N PRO A 16 13.12 4.09 -11.79
CA PRO A 16 14.53 3.69 -11.68
C PRO A 16 14.82 2.43 -12.48
N LYS A 17 15.94 2.40 -13.21
CA LYS A 17 16.26 1.32 -14.18
C LYS A 17 16.25 -0.06 -13.51
N GLU A 18 16.77 -0.14 -12.29
CA GLU A 18 16.83 -1.33 -11.45
C GLU A 18 15.46 -1.81 -10.94
N MET A 19 14.40 -0.99 -11.08
CA MET A 19 13.03 -1.30 -10.65
C MET A 19 12.06 -1.51 -11.82
N GLN A 20 12.48 -1.28 -13.07
CA GLN A 20 11.63 -1.44 -14.24
C GLN A 20 11.22 -2.91 -14.44
N PRO A 21 9.91 -3.24 -14.47
CA PRO A 21 9.43 -4.61 -14.41
C PRO A 21 9.46 -5.33 -15.77
N VAL A 22 10.58 -5.25 -16.47
CA VAL A 22 10.79 -5.91 -17.77
C VAL A 22 11.07 -7.40 -17.53
N THR A 23 10.34 -8.29 -18.21
CA THR A 23 10.49 -9.74 -18.04
C THR A 23 11.94 -10.19 -18.21
N GLY A 24 12.44 -10.96 -17.25
CA GLY A 24 13.81 -11.49 -17.26
C GLY A 24 14.88 -10.57 -16.64
N THR A 25 14.53 -9.34 -16.22
CA THR A 25 15.49 -8.42 -15.59
C THR A 25 15.45 -8.47 -14.06
N ASP A 26 16.45 -7.83 -13.43
CA ASP A 26 16.50 -7.60 -11.99
C ASP A 26 15.29 -6.79 -11.50
N GLY A 27 14.77 -5.86 -12.31
CA GLY A 27 13.58 -5.09 -11.99
C GLY A 27 12.31 -5.96 -11.95
N ALA A 28 12.17 -6.96 -12.83
CA ALA A 28 11.10 -7.94 -12.69
C ALA A 28 11.24 -8.80 -11.43
N ALA A 29 12.47 -9.19 -11.06
CA ALA A 29 12.71 -9.91 -9.81
C ALA A 29 12.41 -9.04 -8.57
N TYR A 30 12.80 -7.76 -8.61
CA TYR A 30 12.49 -6.76 -7.58
C TYR A 30 10.97 -6.59 -7.43
N ARG A 31 10.23 -6.38 -8.53
CA ARG A 31 8.77 -6.27 -8.50
C ARG A 31 8.11 -7.50 -7.86
N ARG A 32 8.56 -8.73 -8.20
CA ARG A 32 8.05 -9.96 -7.57
C ARG A 32 8.27 -9.99 -6.06
N ARG A 33 9.46 -9.59 -5.59
CA ARG A 33 9.76 -9.50 -4.15
C ARG A 33 8.87 -8.45 -3.47
N GLN A 34 8.71 -7.28 -4.08
CA GLN A 34 7.86 -6.21 -3.54
C GLN A 34 6.38 -6.63 -3.51
N LEU A 35 5.88 -7.38 -4.49
CA LEU A 35 4.51 -7.90 -4.47
C LEU A 35 4.27 -8.79 -3.25
N LEU A 36 5.16 -9.77 -3.02
CA LEU A 36 5.06 -10.68 -1.86
C LEU A 36 5.16 -9.94 -0.52
N ARG A 37 5.99 -8.90 -0.46
CA ARG A 37 6.21 -8.11 0.76
C ARG A 37 5.09 -7.11 1.03
N GLN A 38 4.63 -6.38 0.01
CA GLN A 38 3.66 -5.29 0.18
C GLN A 38 2.22 -5.78 0.23
N LEU A 39 1.93 -6.90 -0.44
CA LEU A 39 0.61 -7.50 -0.53
C LEU A 39 0.68 -9.01 -0.23
N PRO A 40 1.08 -9.42 1.00
CA PRO A 40 1.11 -10.83 1.34
C PRO A 40 -0.28 -11.47 1.19
N MET A 41 -0.34 -12.70 0.68
CA MET A 41 -1.62 -13.39 0.46
C MET A 41 -2.38 -13.64 1.77
N TYR A 42 -1.64 -14.03 2.81
CA TYR A 42 -2.15 -14.27 4.17
C TYR A 42 -2.58 -13.00 4.91
N ASP A 43 -2.38 -11.80 4.35
CA ASP A 43 -2.98 -10.57 4.90
C ASP A 43 -4.36 -10.28 4.29
N GLN A 44 -4.73 -10.98 3.21
CA GLN A 44 -5.86 -10.63 2.35
C GLN A 44 -6.90 -11.75 2.23
N ASP A 45 -6.48 -12.99 2.45
CA ASP A 45 -7.29 -14.19 2.31
C ASP A 45 -7.11 -15.08 3.54
N PRO A 46 -8.15 -15.26 4.37
CA PRO A 46 -8.07 -16.09 5.57
C PRO A 46 -7.71 -17.55 5.30
N SER A 47 -8.01 -18.07 4.09
CA SER A 47 -7.63 -19.44 3.71
C SER A 47 -6.12 -19.64 3.60
N GLN A 48 -5.35 -18.54 3.52
CA GLN A 48 -3.90 -18.54 3.40
C GLN A 48 -3.20 -18.39 4.76
N CYS A 49 -3.93 -18.14 5.85
CA CYS A 49 -3.37 -17.97 7.19
C CYS A 49 -3.10 -19.30 7.90
N ARG A 50 -2.12 -19.32 8.80
CA ARG A 50 -1.74 -20.51 9.55
C ARG A 50 -2.55 -20.64 10.83
N GLY A 51 -3.74 -21.25 10.71
CA GLY A 51 -4.49 -21.77 11.86
C GLY A 51 -5.24 -20.70 12.66
N LEU A 52 -5.96 -19.83 11.96
CA LEU A 52 -6.96 -18.94 12.57
C LEU A 52 -8.06 -19.78 13.25
N GLY A 53 -8.43 -19.40 14.48
CA GLY A 53 -9.64 -19.90 15.12
C GLY A 53 -10.92 -19.35 14.45
N GLU A 54 -12.09 -19.93 14.77
CA GLU A 54 -13.37 -19.49 14.20
C GLU A 54 -13.66 -18.01 14.48
N ASP A 55 -13.41 -17.55 15.71
CA ASP A 55 -13.57 -16.14 16.08
C ASP A 55 -12.58 -15.22 15.35
N GLU A 56 -11.35 -15.68 15.13
CA GLU A 56 -10.30 -14.92 14.44
C GLU A 56 -10.56 -14.84 12.93
N LEU A 57 -11.17 -15.88 12.35
CA LEU A 57 -11.57 -15.91 10.95
C LEU A 57 -12.53 -14.77 10.63
N GLN A 58 -13.59 -14.61 11.43
CA GLN A 58 -14.57 -13.54 11.23
C GLN A 58 -13.91 -12.16 11.39
N LEU A 59 -13.03 -11.99 12.38
CA LEU A 59 -12.28 -10.75 12.59
C LEU A 59 -11.40 -10.40 11.38
N MET A 60 -10.77 -11.39 10.75
CA MET A 60 -9.97 -11.18 9.55
C MET A 60 -10.82 -10.82 8.34
N GLU A 61 -11.94 -11.51 8.12
CA GLU A 61 -12.86 -11.20 7.02
C GLU A 61 -13.39 -9.76 7.12
N ASP A 62 -13.82 -9.35 8.32
CA ASP A 62 -14.28 -8.00 8.57
C ASP A 62 -13.17 -6.97 8.40
N PHE A 63 -11.95 -7.29 8.84
CA PHE A 63 -10.78 -6.45 8.63
C PHE A 63 -10.48 -6.23 7.15
N VAL A 64 -10.49 -7.32 6.36
CA VAL A 64 -10.26 -7.28 4.91
C VAL A 64 -11.36 -6.49 4.20
N LYS A 65 -12.62 -6.77 4.53
CA LYS A 65 -13.78 -6.06 3.99
C LYS A 65 -13.70 -4.56 4.27
N LYS A 66 -13.35 -4.19 5.50
CA LYS A 66 -13.25 -2.79 5.93
C LYS A 66 -12.16 -2.04 5.17
N TYR A 67 -10.92 -2.55 5.14
CA TYR A 67 -9.87 -1.80 4.44
C TYR A 67 -10.12 -1.74 2.93
N LYS A 68 -10.73 -2.77 2.32
CA LYS A 68 -11.08 -2.75 0.89
C LYS A 68 -12.06 -1.62 0.58
N ALA A 69 -13.03 -1.41 1.47
CA ALA A 69 -14.03 -0.35 1.33
C ALA A 69 -13.45 1.04 1.63
N GLU A 70 -12.63 1.18 2.67
CA GLU A 70 -12.28 2.49 3.23
C GLU A 70 -10.90 3.02 2.82
N ALA A 71 -9.94 2.13 2.56
CA ALA A 71 -8.53 2.51 2.41
C ALA A 71 -7.88 2.05 1.10
N LEU A 72 -8.24 0.88 0.56
CA LEU A 72 -7.62 0.31 -0.64
C LEU A 72 -8.02 1.10 -1.88
N GLY A 73 -7.04 1.61 -2.62
CA GLY A 73 -7.21 2.24 -3.92
C GLY A 73 -6.24 1.67 -4.96
N VAL A 74 -6.48 2.02 -6.21
CA VAL A 74 -5.58 1.73 -7.33
C VAL A 74 -5.23 3.06 -7.97
N GLY A 75 -3.94 3.37 -8.06
CA GLY A 75 -3.46 4.60 -8.65
C GLY A 75 -3.81 4.68 -10.13
N GLU A 76 -4.15 5.90 -10.57
CA GLU A 76 -4.47 6.21 -11.96
C GLU A 76 -3.28 6.94 -12.58
N VAL A 77 -2.79 6.47 -13.73
CA VAL A 77 -1.74 7.18 -14.45
C VAL A 77 -2.39 8.01 -15.56
N ALA A 78 -2.10 9.31 -15.56
CA ALA A 78 -2.60 10.27 -16.55
C ALA A 78 -1.60 11.41 -16.73
N LEU A 79 -1.86 12.31 -17.68
CA LEU A 79 -1.13 13.57 -17.72
C LEU A 79 -1.63 14.51 -16.60
N PRO A 80 -0.78 15.44 -16.15
CA PRO A 80 -1.17 16.44 -15.18
C PRO A 80 -2.44 17.20 -15.58
N GLY A 81 -3.39 17.31 -14.63
CA GLY A 81 -4.70 17.91 -14.82
C GLY A 81 -5.76 17.00 -15.46
N GLN A 82 -5.40 15.76 -15.82
CA GLN A 82 -6.31 14.80 -16.47
C GLN A 82 -6.69 13.61 -15.58
N GLY A 83 -6.36 13.66 -14.28
CA GLY A 83 -6.79 12.64 -13.32
C GLY A 83 -8.30 12.66 -13.12
N GLY A 84 -8.94 11.49 -13.09
CA GLY A 84 -10.36 11.38 -12.74
C GLY A 84 -11.33 11.74 -13.87
N VAL A 85 -10.81 12.03 -15.07
CA VAL A 85 -11.59 12.27 -16.28
C VAL A 85 -12.39 11.00 -16.61
N GLY A 86 -13.68 11.04 -16.30
CA GLY A 86 -14.64 9.93 -16.41
C GLY A 86 -15.35 9.53 -15.11
N LYS A 87 -14.94 10.04 -13.94
CA LYS A 87 -15.65 9.84 -12.65
C LYS A 87 -16.49 11.06 -12.23
N GLU A 88 -16.10 12.26 -12.64
CA GLU A 88 -16.81 13.51 -12.32
C GLU A 88 -18.20 13.63 -12.97
N GLU A 89 -18.47 12.91 -14.07
CA GLU A 89 -19.80 12.88 -14.71
C GLU A 89 -20.88 12.17 -13.86
N LYS A 90 -20.49 11.36 -12.84
CA LYS A 90 -21.43 10.72 -11.93
C LYS A 90 -21.82 11.58 -10.74
N GLU A 91 -20.89 12.31 -10.13
CA GLU A 91 -21.18 13.18 -8.97
C GLU A 91 -21.95 14.46 -9.35
N SER A 92 -21.74 14.97 -10.56
CA SER A 92 -22.46 16.16 -11.07
C SER A 92 -23.90 15.85 -11.54
N ARG A 93 -24.21 14.59 -11.86
CA ARG A 93 -25.57 14.16 -12.27
C ARG A 93 -26.54 13.94 -11.12
N GLU A 94 -26.06 13.59 -9.93
CA GLU A 94 -26.94 13.38 -8.75
C GLU A 94 -27.34 14.69 -8.04
N LYS A 95 -26.57 15.77 -8.22
CA LYS A 95 -26.89 17.11 -7.67
C LYS A 95 -27.76 17.99 -8.57
N SER A 96 -28.04 17.55 -9.80
CA SER A 96 -28.73 18.37 -10.81
C SER A 96 -30.20 17.98 -11.03
N ILE A 97 -30.78 17.07 -10.24
CA ILE A 97 -32.22 16.76 -10.24
C ILE A 97 -32.95 17.61 -9.18
N ALA A 98 -32.75 18.92 -9.22
CA ALA A 98 -33.63 19.89 -8.58
C ALA A 98 -33.44 21.24 -9.26
N ALA A 99 -34.55 21.78 -9.78
CA ALA A 99 -34.72 23.05 -10.50
C ALA A 99 -34.33 23.05 -11.99
N GLY A 100 -35.35 23.13 -12.85
CA GLY A 100 -35.20 23.27 -14.30
C GLY A 100 -35.36 24.70 -14.81
N LYS A 101 -34.63 25.03 -15.90
CA LYS A 101 -35.07 25.65 -17.19
C LYS A 101 -33.81 25.91 -18.06
N PRO A 102 -33.85 25.84 -19.40
CA PRO A 102 -32.68 26.04 -20.29
C PRO A 102 -32.53 27.53 -20.66
N PRO A 103 -31.33 28.00 -21.11
CA PRO A 103 -31.09 28.04 -22.56
C PRO A 103 -29.62 27.94 -23.05
N GLU A 104 -29.56 27.72 -24.37
CA GLU A 104 -28.63 28.21 -25.40
C GLU A 104 -27.17 27.75 -25.49
N ALA A 105 -26.89 27.27 -26.71
CA ALA A 105 -25.61 26.83 -27.22
C ALA A 105 -24.66 28.01 -27.45
N THR A 106 -23.43 27.86 -26.96
CA THR A 106 -22.28 28.60 -27.48
C THR A 106 -21.14 27.63 -27.74
N ASN A 107 -20.48 27.87 -28.86
CA ASN A 107 -19.59 26.97 -29.57
C ASN A 107 -18.36 26.54 -28.77
N GLY A 108 -17.92 25.31 -29.05
CA GLY A 108 -16.75 24.68 -28.44
C GLY A 108 -15.48 25.49 -28.61
N ALA A 109 -14.82 25.73 -27.48
CA ALA A 109 -13.40 25.97 -27.42
C ALA A 109 -12.78 24.72 -26.76
N LEU A 110 -11.83 24.06 -27.45
CA LEU A 110 -10.92 23.13 -26.77
C LEU A 110 -10.30 23.91 -25.61
N GLU A 111 -10.54 23.46 -24.37
CA GLU A 111 -9.87 24.03 -23.23
C GLU A 111 -8.36 23.87 -23.42
N ARG A 112 -7.69 25.02 -23.52
CA ARG A 112 -6.23 25.10 -23.58
C ARG A 112 -5.67 24.47 -22.30
N ALA A 113 -4.73 23.55 -22.47
CA ALA A 113 -3.93 23.02 -21.38
C ALA A 113 -3.42 24.18 -20.50
N PRO A 114 -3.53 24.09 -19.16
CA PRO A 114 -3.08 25.15 -18.28
C PRO A 114 -1.57 25.38 -18.44
N PRO A 115 -1.06 26.59 -18.16
CA PRO A 115 0.34 26.94 -18.42
C PRO A 115 1.31 25.99 -17.72
N ALA A 116 2.39 25.62 -18.42
CA ALA A 116 3.51 24.88 -17.87
C ALA A 116 4.04 25.58 -16.60
N GLY A 117 3.89 24.93 -15.43
CA GLY A 117 4.40 25.43 -14.14
C GLY A 117 3.51 25.23 -12.91
N LEU A 118 2.26 24.78 -13.04
CA LEU A 118 1.31 24.64 -11.91
C LEU A 118 1.36 23.30 -11.17
N TYR A 119 1.90 22.26 -11.81
CA TYR A 119 1.81 20.90 -11.31
C TYR A 119 2.98 20.56 -10.39
N ARG A 120 2.69 20.15 -9.15
CA ARG A 120 3.72 19.80 -8.16
C ARG A 120 3.51 18.39 -7.63
N CYS A 121 4.60 17.65 -7.47
CA CYS A 121 4.55 16.32 -6.86
C CYS A 121 4.24 16.43 -5.37
N GLU A 122 3.34 15.60 -4.87
CA GLU A 122 2.94 15.62 -3.47
C GLU A 122 4.03 15.12 -2.52
N THR A 123 4.93 14.23 -2.95
CA THR A 123 6.02 13.74 -2.10
C THR A 123 7.23 14.69 -2.11
N CYS A 124 7.82 14.97 -3.28
CA CYS A 124 9.06 15.77 -3.35
C CYS A 124 8.84 17.28 -3.51
N LYS A 125 7.59 17.73 -3.72
CA LYS A 125 7.19 19.13 -3.92
C LYS A 125 7.79 19.84 -5.15
N GLN A 126 8.55 19.11 -5.97
CA GLN A 126 9.12 19.62 -7.22
C GLN A 126 8.05 19.74 -8.31
N ALA A 127 8.29 20.65 -9.26
CA ALA A 127 7.42 20.88 -10.40
C ALA A 127 7.47 19.70 -11.38
N MET A 128 6.35 19.42 -12.03
CA MET A 128 6.21 18.33 -13.01
C MET A 128 5.87 18.92 -14.38
N PRO A 129 6.54 18.47 -15.46
CA PRO A 129 6.16 18.86 -16.82
C PRO A 129 4.72 18.43 -17.13
N GLY A 130 3.95 19.27 -17.82
CA GLY A 130 2.54 19.00 -18.15
C GLY A 130 2.34 17.85 -19.15
N ASP A 131 3.41 17.41 -19.80
CA ASP A 131 3.46 16.34 -20.79
C ASP A 131 4.08 15.03 -20.24
N CYS A 132 4.49 14.99 -18.98
CA CYS A 132 5.01 13.79 -18.33
C CYS A 132 3.90 13.06 -17.55
N PRO A 133 3.77 11.72 -17.68
CA PRO A 133 2.81 10.95 -16.89
C PRO A 133 3.01 11.11 -15.38
N VAL A 134 1.91 11.26 -14.66
CA VAL A 134 1.86 11.33 -13.20
C VAL A 134 0.88 10.30 -12.67
N VAL A 135 1.03 9.96 -11.39
CA VAL A 135 0.11 9.09 -10.67
C VAL A 135 -0.87 9.94 -9.87
N TYR A 136 -2.15 9.61 -9.94
CA TYR A 136 -3.23 10.10 -9.08
C TYR A 136 -3.71 8.98 -8.16
N ALA A 137 -4.20 9.36 -6.99
CA ALA A 137 -4.78 8.45 -6.02
C ALA A 137 -6.22 8.89 -5.74
N ASP A 138 -7.20 8.11 -6.19
CA ASP A 138 -8.63 8.42 -6.08
C ASP A 138 -9.07 8.76 -4.64
N ARG A 139 -8.58 8.03 -3.63
CA ARG A 139 -8.89 8.29 -2.22
C ARG A 139 -8.19 9.52 -1.64
N ALA A 140 -7.15 10.01 -2.31
CA ALA A 140 -6.47 11.25 -1.95
C ALA A 140 -7.10 12.48 -2.63
N GLY A 141 -8.06 12.26 -3.53
CA GLY A 141 -8.61 13.25 -4.43
C GLY A 141 -7.69 13.54 -5.62
N TYR A 142 -8.26 14.07 -6.69
CA TYR A 142 -7.55 14.39 -7.93
C TYR A 142 -6.79 15.73 -7.90
N SER A 143 -6.75 16.40 -6.74
CA SER A 143 -5.91 17.57 -6.50
C SER A 143 -4.46 17.22 -6.12
N ARG A 144 -4.19 15.95 -5.81
CA ARG A 144 -2.86 15.44 -5.46
C ARG A 144 -2.34 14.52 -6.54
N GLN A 145 -1.04 14.61 -6.79
CA GLN A 145 -0.38 13.94 -7.89
C GLN A 145 1.08 13.65 -7.55
N TRP A 146 1.60 12.55 -8.06
CA TRP A 146 2.93 12.06 -7.76
C TRP A 146 3.71 11.78 -9.03
N HIS A 147 5.02 12.01 -9.00
CA HIS A 147 5.88 11.32 -9.96
C HIS A 147 5.74 9.80 -9.78
N PRO A 148 5.89 9.00 -10.85
CA PRO A 148 5.90 7.54 -10.75
C PRO A 148 6.83 7.01 -9.64
N ALA A 149 8.08 7.51 -9.59
CA ALA A 149 9.05 7.13 -8.56
C ALA A 149 8.77 7.71 -7.15
N CYS A 150 7.88 8.69 -7.04
CA CYS A 150 7.51 9.33 -5.77
C CYS A 150 6.24 8.76 -5.14
N PHE A 151 5.52 7.88 -5.85
CA PHE A 151 4.34 7.20 -5.34
C PHE A 151 4.76 5.98 -4.51
N VAL A 152 5.22 6.28 -3.29
CA VAL A 152 5.85 5.32 -2.38
C VAL A 152 5.07 5.19 -1.08
N CYS A 153 5.24 4.06 -0.38
CA CYS A 153 4.72 3.91 0.97
C CYS A 153 5.42 4.87 1.93
N CYS A 154 4.67 5.61 2.75
CA CYS A 154 5.23 6.57 3.70
C CYS A 154 6.08 5.95 4.83
N ARG A 155 6.07 4.62 5.01
CA ARG A 155 6.83 3.92 6.06
C ARG A 155 8.12 3.25 5.56
N CYS A 156 8.12 2.56 4.41
CA CYS A 156 9.35 2.00 3.83
C CYS A 156 9.98 2.84 2.73
N ALA A 157 9.29 3.87 2.23
CA ALA A 157 9.69 4.61 1.02
C ALA A 157 9.86 3.75 -0.24
N GLU A 158 9.36 2.50 -0.23
CA GLU A 158 9.34 1.63 -1.41
C GLU A 158 8.18 2.04 -2.35
N PRO A 159 8.38 2.00 -3.69
CA PRO A 159 7.32 2.21 -4.67
C PRO A 159 6.14 1.26 -4.46
N LEU A 160 4.93 1.80 -4.57
CA LEU A 160 3.70 1.03 -4.38
C LEU A 160 3.47 0.10 -5.57
N VAL A 161 3.58 -1.20 -5.31
CA VAL A 161 3.53 -2.23 -6.35
C VAL A 161 2.18 -2.22 -7.07
N ASP A 162 2.22 -2.28 -8.40
CA ASP A 162 1.03 -2.28 -9.26
C ASP A 162 0.08 -1.10 -9.03
N LEU A 163 0.61 0.00 -8.51
CA LEU A 163 -0.16 1.19 -8.11
C LEU A 163 -1.21 0.89 -7.04
N ILE A 164 -1.16 -0.28 -6.39
CA ILE A 164 -2.05 -0.65 -5.30
C ILE A 164 -1.58 0.07 -4.05
N TYR A 165 -2.48 0.81 -3.40
CA TYR A 165 -2.14 1.63 -2.25
C TYR A 165 -3.26 1.64 -1.22
N PHE A 166 -2.90 2.03 0.00
CA PHE A 166 -3.82 2.18 1.11
C PHE A 166 -3.74 3.62 1.61
N TRP A 167 -4.84 4.35 1.54
CA TRP A 167 -4.89 5.74 1.99
C TRP A 167 -5.25 5.81 3.48
N LYS A 168 -4.39 6.45 4.28
CA LYS A 168 -4.63 6.67 5.71
C LYS A 168 -3.96 7.96 6.16
N SER A 169 -4.72 8.80 6.85
CA SER A 169 -4.20 10.02 7.50
C SER A 169 -3.40 10.93 6.55
N GLY A 170 -3.88 11.09 5.31
CA GLY A 170 -3.25 11.97 4.33
C GLY A 170 -1.99 11.41 3.66
N ALA A 171 -1.68 10.13 3.84
CA ALA A 171 -0.52 9.47 3.27
C ALA A 171 -0.87 8.13 2.60
N ALA A 172 -0.05 7.73 1.63
CA ALA A 172 -0.14 6.45 0.96
C ALA A 172 0.72 5.38 1.66
N TRP A 173 0.13 4.21 1.88
CA TRP A 173 0.76 3.07 2.55
C TRP A 173 0.74 1.85 1.62
N CYS A 174 1.74 0.97 1.75
CA CYS A 174 1.63 -0.38 1.21
C CYS A 174 0.72 -1.23 2.10
N GLY A 175 0.17 -2.33 1.57
CA GLY A 175 -0.76 -3.19 2.32
C GLY A 175 -0.16 -3.70 3.64
N ARG A 176 1.05 -4.24 3.61
CA ARG A 176 1.75 -4.74 4.80
C ARG A 176 1.83 -3.70 5.92
N HIS A 177 2.29 -2.49 5.61
CA HIS A 177 2.45 -1.44 6.61
C HIS A 177 1.13 -0.78 7.02
N TYR A 178 0.14 -0.70 6.13
CA TYR A 178 -1.19 -0.28 6.50
C TYR A 178 -1.78 -1.26 7.52
N CYS A 179 -1.72 -2.57 7.26
CA CYS A 179 -2.23 -3.59 8.17
C CYS A 179 -1.51 -3.56 9.53
N GLU A 180 -0.17 -3.45 9.54
CA GLU A 180 0.63 -3.29 10.76
C GLU A 180 0.31 -2.02 11.56
N SER A 181 -0.21 -0.98 10.91
CA SER A 181 -0.62 0.25 11.58
C SER A 181 -1.97 0.11 12.30
N LEU A 182 -2.66 -1.03 12.14
CA LEU A 182 -3.97 -1.32 12.70
C LEU A 182 -3.94 -2.52 13.64
N ARG A 183 -3.14 -3.55 13.34
CA ARG A 183 -2.98 -4.74 14.17
C ARG A 183 -1.52 -5.21 14.21
N PRO A 184 -1.07 -5.81 15.32
CA PRO A 184 0.31 -6.28 15.43
C PRO A 184 0.60 -7.42 14.46
N ARG A 185 1.83 -7.49 13.96
CA ARG A 185 2.32 -8.59 13.13
C ARG A 185 3.23 -9.50 13.94
N CYS A 186 3.03 -10.81 13.82
CA CYS A 186 3.84 -11.80 14.51
C CYS A 186 5.25 -11.86 13.91
N ALA A 187 6.29 -11.57 14.70
CA ALA A 187 7.68 -11.65 14.26
C ALA A 187 8.16 -13.09 13.99
N GLY A 188 7.43 -14.11 14.47
CA GLY A 188 7.75 -15.51 14.22
C GLY A 188 7.18 -16.09 12.92
N CYS A 189 5.97 -15.69 12.50
CA CYS A 189 5.31 -16.23 11.30
C CYS A 189 4.97 -15.19 10.23
N ASP A 190 5.25 -13.92 10.48
CA ASP A 190 4.95 -12.77 9.62
C ASP A 190 3.45 -12.51 9.37
N GLU A 191 2.52 -13.17 10.06
CA GLU A 191 1.06 -12.94 9.91
C GLU A 191 0.53 -11.87 10.88
N ILE A 192 -0.56 -11.19 10.50
CA ILE A 192 -1.29 -10.28 11.39
C ILE A 192 -1.95 -11.07 12.52
N ILE A 193 -1.78 -10.60 13.75
CA ILE A 193 -2.34 -11.21 14.95
C ILE A 193 -3.77 -10.68 15.14
N PHE A 194 -4.76 -11.54 14.99
CA PHE A 194 -6.17 -11.23 15.27
C PHE A 194 -6.58 -11.54 16.71
N SER A 195 -5.89 -12.46 17.36
CA SER A 195 -6.04 -12.76 18.79
C SER A 195 -5.71 -11.54 19.65
N GLU A 196 -6.54 -11.27 20.65
CA GLU A 196 -6.21 -10.33 21.73
C GLU A 196 -5.17 -10.92 22.70
N ASP A 197 -4.97 -12.24 22.64
CA ASP A 197 -4.10 -12.98 23.54
C ASP A 197 -2.74 -13.29 22.89
N PHE A 198 -1.86 -12.29 22.86
CA PHE A 198 -0.54 -12.35 22.22
C PHE A 198 0.59 -11.88 23.13
N GLN A 199 1.83 -12.06 22.72
CA GLN A 199 3.02 -11.66 23.49
C GLN A 199 3.71 -10.47 22.83
N GLN A 200 4.24 -9.55 23.64
CA GLN A 200 5.01 -8.40 23.18
C GLN A 200 6.33 -8.29 23.93
N ALA A 201 7.38 -7.94 23.20
CA ALA A 201 8.71 -7.67 23.74
C ALA A 201 9.46 -6.76 22.76
N GLU A 202 10.14 -5.73 23.29
CA GLU A 202 10.96 -4.78 22.51
C GLU A 202 10.28 -4.20 21.26
N GLY A 203 8.98 -3.89 21.35
CA GLY A 203 8.21 -3.32 20.24
C GLY A 203 7.82 -4.33 19.14
N LEU A 204 8.15 -5.61 19.31
CA LEU A 204 7.70 -6.71 18.48
C LEU A 204 6.54 -7.45 19.14
N ALA A 205 5.81 -8.22 18.34
CA ALA A 205 4.68 -9.03 18.79
C ALA A 205 4.79 -10.46 18.27
N TRP A 206 4.22 -11.41 19.01
CA TRP A 206 4.14 -12.81 18.63
C TRP A 206 2.81 -13.42 19.01
N HIS A 207 2.26 -14.27 18.15
CA HIS A 207 1.29 -15.27 18.59
C HIS A 207 1.87 -16.07 19.77
N LYS A 208 1.05 -16.47 20.74
CA LYS A 208 1.50 -17.27 21.90
C LYS A 208 2.34 -18.49 21.51
N LYS A 209 1.90 -19.20 20.46
CA LYS A 209 2.58 -20.39 19.93
C LYS A 209 3.98 -20.08 19.35
N HIS A 210 4.19 -18.85 18.88
CA HIS A 210 5.46 -18.41 18.29
C HIS A 210 6.36 -17.67 19.29
N PHE A 211 5.90 -17.46 20.53
CA PHE A 211 6.73 -16.94 21.60
C PHE A 211 7.52 -18.08 22.27
N ALA A 212 8.39 -18.70 21.47
CA ALA A 212 9.13 -19.91 21.80
C ALA A 212 10.62 -19.75 21.50
N CYS A 213 11.46 -20.51 22.21
CA CYS A 213 12.90 -20.57 21.94
C CYS A 213 13.15 -21.10 20.53
N LEU A 214 13.95 -20.39 19.73
CA LEU A 214 14.29 -20.80 18.36
C LEU A 214 14.99 -22.17 18.30
N GLU A 215 15.72 -22.55 19.35
CA GLU A 215 16.54 -23.77 19.34
C GLU A 215 15.82 -25.00 19.88
N CYS A 216 15.02 -24.83 20.93
CA CYS A 216 14.40 -25.96 21.65
C CYS A 216 12.88 -25.89 21.67
N GLU A 217 12.29 -24.91 20.97
CA GLU A 217 10.84 -24.71 20.80
C GLU A 217 10.05 -24.55 22.11
N THR A 218 10.74 -24.41 23.24
CA THR A 218 10.11 -24.24 24.54
C THR A 218 9.42 -22.88 24.59
N LEU A 219 8.12 -22.86 24.92
CA LEU A 219 7.37 -21.63 25.14
C LEU A 219 8.00 -20.81 26.27
N LEU A 220 8.14 -19.52 26.01
CA LEU A 220 8.84 -18.54 26.87
C LEU A 220 7.89 -17.63 27.64
N THR A 221 6.58 -17.82 27.51
CA THR A 221 5.57 -17.08 28.28
C THR A 221 5.86 -17.22 29.77
N GLY A 222 6.09 -16.09 30.44
CA GLY A 222 6.42 -16.04 31.88
C GLY A 222 7.81 -16.56 32.25
N LYS A 223 8.71 -16.80 31.28
CA LYS A 223 10.09 -17.26 31.51
C LYS A 223 11.08 -16.18 31.06
N PRO A 224 12.28 -16.11 31.65
CA PRO A 224 13.33 -15.25 31.15
C PRO A 224 13.80 -15.73 29.77
N PHE A 225 14.11 -14.77 28.90
CA PHE A 225 14.58 -15.01 27.55
C PHE A 225 15.59 -13.93 27.12
N ALA A 226 16.36 -14.23 26.09
CA ALA A 226 17.16 -13.28 25.34
C ALA A 226 16.50 -13.05 23.97
N LEU A 227 16.47 -11.80 23.51
CA LEU A 227 15.99 -11.43 22.17
C LEU A 227 17.18 -10.95 21.34
N HIS A 228 17.42 -11.62 20.21
CA HIS A 228 18.51 -11.25 19.30
C HIS A 228 18.01 -11.28 17.85
N ASN A 229 18.03 -10.13 17.15
CA ASN A 229 17.54 -10.00 15.78
C ASN A 229 16.12 -10.60 15.58
N ALA A 230 15.18 -10.24 16.45
CA ALA A 230 13.81 -10.80 16.50
C ALA A 230 13.70 -12.31 16.80
N SER A 231 14.81 -13.00 17.09
CA SER A 231 14.84 -14.40 17.51
C SER A 231 14.87 -14.52 19.03
N LEU A 232 13.96 -15.34 19.56
CA LEU A 232 13.84 -15.58 21.00
C LEU A 232 14.68 -16.80 21.40
N LEU A 233 15.47 -16.68 22.46
CA LEU A 233 16.24 -17.77 23.05
C LEU A 233 15.92 -17.91 24.54
N CYS A 234 15.78 -19.14 25.02
CA CYS A 234 15.77 -19.37 26.47
C CYS A 234 17.17 -19.10 27.05
N THR A 235 17.25 -18.84 28.36
CA THR A 235 18.51 -18.53 29.03
C THR A 235 19.58 -19.62 28.84
N THR A 236 19.18 -20.90 28.85
CA THR A 236 20.07 -22.03 28.58
C THR A 236 20.65 -21.98 27.17
N CYS A 237 19.80 -21.81 26.14
CA CYS A 237 20.24 -21.77 24.75
C CYS A 237 21.05 -20.51 24.42
N SER A 238 20.70 -19.36 25.01
CA SER A 238 21.50 -18.11 24.87
C SER A 238 22.91 -18.31 25.39
N THR A 239 23.04 -18.85 26.61
CA THR A 239 24.33 -19.13 27.25
C THR A 239 25.14 -20.11 26.41
N SER A 240 24.52 -21.19 25.91
CA SER A 240 25.19 -22.16 25.03
C SER A 240 25.68 -21.56 23.71
N LYS A 241 25.06 -20.48 23.23
CA LYS A 241 25.46 -19.75 22.02
C LYS A 241 26.45 -18.60 22.29
N GLY A 242 26.78 -18.32 23.55
CA GLY A 242 27.62 -17.19 23.92
C GLY A 242 26.96 -15.83 23.66
N LEU A 243 25.62 -15.77 23.74
CA LEU A 243 24.81 -14.57 23.62
C LEU A 243 24.32 -14.11 25.00
#